data_AF-A0AAV2LGN4-F1
#
_entry.id   AF-A0AAV2LGN4-F1
#
_cell.length_a   1.000
_cell.length_b   1.000
_cell.length_c   1.000
_cell.angle_alpha   90.00
_cell.angle_beta   90.00
_cell.angle_gamma   90.00
#
_symmetry.space_group_name_H-M   'P 1'
#
loop_
_entity.id
_entity.type
_entity.pdbx_description
1 polymer ?
#
loop_
_entity_poly.entity_id
_entity_poly.type
_entity_poly.pdbx_seq_one_letter_code
_entity_poly.pdbx_strand_id
1 'polypeptide(L)'
;MDSLRERVAVLESHSRRQNIRVVGLPENLEDTRPTVFFSQLLVDVFGQNTLSTSPKIDRAHRTLAPKPAPGARPRPVNIRLHCFQVKDLIIREARRRGPLLYKDHRFASTRTTARTC
;
A
#
# COMPACT_ATOMS: atom_id res chain seq x y z
N MET A 1 -34.11 -5.48 -3.68
CA MET A 1 -33.11 -4.44 -3.32
C MET A 1 -31.68 -5.00 -3.27
N ASP A 2 -31.52 -6.33 -3.27
CA ASP A 2 -30.23 -7.00 -3.02
C ASP A 2 -29.30 -7.05 -4.24
N SER A 3 -29.85 -7.17 -5.45
CA SER A 3 -29.07 -7.24 -6.71
C SER A 3 -28.20 -5.99 -6.98
N LEU A 4 -28.67 -4.80 -6.61
CA LEU A 4 -27.91 -3.55 -6.75
C LEU A 4 -26.75 -3.48 -5.75
N ARG A 5 -26.98 -3.92 -4.50
CA ARG A 5 -25.97 -3.91 -3.45
C ARG A 5 -24.83 -4.88 -3.76
N GLU A 6 -25.16 -6.07 -4.26
CA GLU A 6 -24.17 -7.06 -4.68
C GLU A 6 -23.32 -6.55 -5.85
N ARG A 7 -23.94 -5.94 -6.87
CA ARG A 7 -23.23 -5.35 -8.00
C ARG A 7 -22.26 -4.25 -7.55
N VAL A 8 -22.70 -3.35 -6.66
CA VAL A 8 -21.84 -2.31 -6.09
C VAL A 8 -20.67 -2.94 -5.33
N ALA A 9 -20.92 -3.92 -4.46
CA ALA A 9 -19.87 -4.58 -3.69
C ALA A 9 -18.80 -5.25 -4.59
N VAL A 10 -19.22 -5.89 -5.68
CA VAL A 10 -18.30 -6.49 -6.66
C VAL A 10 -17.47 -5.42 -7.36
N LEU A 11 -18.09 -4.35 -7.84
CA LEU A 11 -17.39 -3.24 -8.51
C LEU A 11 -16.38 -2.55 -7.60
N GLU A 12 -16.77 -2.28 -6.36
CA GLU A 12 -15.86 -1.69 -5.38
C GLU A 12 -14.71 -2.62 -5.03
N SER A 13 -14.98 -3.93 -4.87
CA SER A 13 -13.95 -4.94 -4.67
C SER A 13 -12.96 -4.92 -5.83
N HIS A 14 -13.47 -4.92 -7.07
CA HIS A 14 -12.66 -4.87 -8.29
C HIS A 14 -11.79 -3.60 -8.36
N SER A 15 -12.36 -2.44 -8.07
CA SER A 15 -11.64 -1.16 -8.02
C SER A 15 -10.48 -1.18 -7.01
N ARG A 16 -10.68 -1.82 -5.85
CA ARG A 16 -9.68 -1.93 -4.78
C ARG A 16 -8.67 -3.07 -4.98
N ARG A 17 -8.87 -3.98 -5.95
CA ARG A 17 -8.00 -5.15 -6.14
C ARG A 17 -6.55 -4.79 -6.35
N GLN A 18 -6.27 -3.62 -6.93
CA GLN A 18 -4.93 -3.12 -7.22
C GLN A 18 -4.32 -2.30 -6.07
N ASN A 19 -5.08 -2.01 -5.01
CA ASN A 19 -4.66 -1.08 -3.96
C ASN A 19 -4.06 -1.81 -2.76
N ILE A 20 -2.83 -1.43 -2.40
CA ILE A 20 -2.16 -1.80 -1.15
C ILE A 20 -2.27 -0.64 -0.17
N ARG A 21 -2.51 -0.97 1.10
CA ARG A 21 -2.46 -0.02 2.22
C ARG A 21 -1.23 -0.29 3.07
N VAL A 22 -0.34 0.69 3.18
CA VAL A 22 0.86 0.63 4.02
C VAL A 22 0.63 1.40 5.32
N VAL A 23 0.99 0.82 6.46
CA VAL A 23 0.81 1.41 7.79
C VAL A 23 2.13 1.38 8.55
N GLY A 24 2.41 2.44 9.33
CA GLY A 24 3.58 2.53 10.20
C GLY A 24 4.77 3.30 9.64
N LEU A 25 4.72 3.73 8.37
CA LEU A 25 5.75 4.61 7.82
C LEU A 25 5.60 6.03 8.38
N PRO A 26 6.67 6.66 8.90
CA PRO A 26 6.58 8.04 9.38
C PRO A 26 6.17 9.02 8.28
N GLU A 27 5.61 10.15 8.70
CA GLU A 27 5.23 11.25 7.83
C GLU A 27 6.49 11.94 7.26
N ASN A 28 6.38 12.53 6.07
CA ASN A 28 7.45 13.25 5.36
C ASN A 28 8.69 12.42 4.96
N LEU A 29 8.66 11.09 5.06
CA LEU A 29 9.65 10.23 4.38
C LEU A 29 9.52 10.27 2.86
N GLU A 30 8.31 10.56 2.40
CA GLU A 30 8.01 10.69 0.98
C GLU A 30 8.70 11.92 0.43
N ASP A 31 9.54 11.70 -0.57
CA ASP A 31 10.07 12.78 -1.39
C ASP A 31 8.94 13.41 -2.24
N THR A 32 9.28 14.45 -2.99
CA THR A 32 8.43 15.20 -3.93
C THR A 32 7.58 14.30 -4.85
N ARG A 33 8.07 13.08 -5.15
CA ARG A 33 7.36 12.06 -5.96
C ARG A 33 7.12 10.78 -5.17
N PRO A 34 5.95 10.61 -4.52
CA PRO A 34 5.67 9.43 -3.71
C PRO A 34 5.68 8.13 -4.53
N THR A 35 5.25 8.16 -5.79
CA THR A 35 5.22 6.97 -6.66
C THR A 35 6.61 6.36 -6.87
N VAL A 36 7.62 7.19 -7.11
CA VAL A 36 9.01 6.74 -7.31
C VAL A 36 9.58 6.22 -6.00
N PHE A 37 9.36 6.94 -4.90
CA PHE A 37 9.79 6.54 -3.56
C PHE A 37 9.25 5.16 -3.18
N PHE A 38 7.94 4.94 -3.33
CA PHE A 38 7.34 3.64 -2.98
C PHE A 38 7.77 2.52 -3.92
N SER A 39 8.04 2.82 -5.18
CA SER A 39 8.57 1.83 -6.12
C SER A 39 9.94 1.34 -5.66
N GLN A 40 10.82 2.26 -5.26
CA GLN A 40 12.16 1.94 -4.74
C GLN A 40 12.08 1.23 -3.39
N LEU A 41 11.26 1.73 -2.46
CA LEU A 41 11.03 1.12 -1.15
C LEU A 41 10.65 -0.37 -1.25
N LEU A 42 9.76 -0.72 -2.18
CA LEU A 42 9.33 -2.09 -2.36
C LEU A 42 10.47 -2.97 -2.87
N VAL A 43 11.33 -2.46 -3.75
CA VAL A 43 12.52 -3.19 -4.22
C VAL A 43 13.53 -3.36 -3.09
N ASP A 44 13.77 -2.33 -2.28
CA ASP A 44 14.71 -2.38 -1.15
C ASP A 44 14.27 -3.42 -0.10
N VAL A 45 12.98 -3.46 0.22
CA VAL A 45 12.44 -4.31 1.28
C VAL A 45 12.26 -5.76 0.84
N PHE A 46 11.77 -5.99 -0.38
CA PHE A 46 11.54 -7.34 -0.89
C PHE A 46 12.77 -7.93 -1.60
N GLY A 47 13.69 -7.08 -2.03
CA GLY A 47 14.87 -7.46 -2.80
C GLY A 47 14.55 -7.73 -4.28
N GLN A 48 15.56 -7.56 -5.12
CA GLN A 48 15.47 -7.80 -6.58
C GLN A 48 15.18 -9.27 -6.91
N ASN A 49 15.49 -10.20 -6.01
CA ASN A 49 15.17 -11.62 -6.17
C ASN A 49 13.66 -11.91 -6.14
N THR A 50 12.88 -11.06 -5.47
CA THR A 50 11.42 -11.21 -5.38
C THR A 50 10.72 -10.35 -6.43
N LEU A 51 11.22 -9.14 -6.67
CA LEU A 51 10.70 -8.22 -7.68
C LEU A 51 11.75 -8.04 -8.77
N SER A 52 11.69 -8.85 -9.83
CA SER A 52 12.63 -8.78 -10.97
C SER A 52 12.64 -7.41 -11.66
N THR A 53 11.57 -6.61 -11.48
CA THR A 53 11.47 -5.25 -12.00
C THR A 53 10.79 -4.37 -10.95
N SER A 54 11.18 -3.10 -10.92
CA SER A 54 10.54 -2.08 -10.10
C SER A 54 9.02 -2.05 -10.36
N PRO A 55 8.18 -2.21 -9.32
CA PRO A 55 6.74 -2.29 -9.52
C PRO A 55 6.21 -0.94 -10.02
N LYS A 56 5.49 -0.95 -11.15
CA LYS A 56 4.86 0.26 -11.67
C LYS A 56 3.69 0.66 -10.76
N ILE A 57 3.81 1.84 -10.16
CA ILE A 57 2.81 2.44 -9.27
C ILE A 57 2.10 3.54 -10.03
N ASP A 58 0.78 3.42 -10.18
CA ASP A 58 -0.03 4.44 -10.85
C ASP A 58 -0.30 5.64 -9.93
N ARG A 59 -0.50 5.38 -8.63
CA ARG A 59 -0.79 6.43 -7.64
C ARG A 59 -0.33 6.01 -6.25
N ALA A 60 0.28 6.92 -5.51
CA ALA A 60 0.57 6.74 -4.09
C ALA A 60 0.24 8.02 -3.34
N HIS A 61 -0.53 7.90 -2.25
CA HIS A 61 -0.91 9.04 -1.43
C HIS A 61 -1.24 8.60 0.01
N ARG A 62 -1.03 9.49 0.97
CA ARG A 62 -1.54 9.34 2.34
C ARG A 62 -3.06 9.50 2.35
N THR A 63 -3.73 8.86 3.31
CA THR A 63 -5.15 9.08 3.57
C THR A 63 -5.42 10.54 3.92
N LEU A 64 -6.60 11.05 3.57
CA LEU A 64 -7.05 12.43 3.80
C LEU A 64 -7.25 12.82 5.28
N ALA A 65 -6.83 11.97 6.21
CA ALA A 65 -6.87 12.29 7.63
C ALA A 65 -5.97 13.50 7.96
N PRO A 66 -6.32 14.30 8.99
CA PRO A 66 -5.48 15.40 9.46
C PRO A 66 -4.11 14.87 9.88
N LYS A 67 -3.08 15.71 9.70
CA LYS A 67 -1.71 15.34 10.05
C LYS A 67 -1.66 15.04 11.56
N PRO A 68 -1.19 13.85 11.96
CA PRO A 68 -1.13 13.47 13.36
C PRO A 68 -0.11 14.33 14.10
N ALA A 69 -0.34 14.55 15.41
CA ALA A 69 0.63 15.20 16.28
C ALA A 69 1.95 14.39 16.35
N PRO A 70 3.09 15.01 16.67
CA PRO A 70 4.34 14.29 16.91
C PRO A 70 4.14 13.18 17.95
N GLY A 71 4.46 11.94 17.59
CA GLY A 71 4.28 10.75 18.45
C GLY A 71 2.94 10.02 18.30
N ALA A 72 1.95 10.60 17.60
CA ALA A 72 0.75 9.87 17.21
C ALA A 72 0.99 8.95 16.01
N ARG A 73 0.07 8.01 15.76
CA ARG A 73 0.20 7.00 14.70
C ARG A 73 0.25 7.68 13.31
N PRO A 74 1.25 7.38 12.47
CA PRO A 74 1.34 7.94 11.12
C PRO A 74 0.13 7.57 10.24
N ARG A 75 -0.22 8.42 9.28
CA ARG A 75 -1.36 8.16 8.38
C ARG A 75 -1.04 7.00 7.44
N PRO A 76 -1.99 6.10 7.18
CA PRO A 76 -1.77 5.06 6.18
C PRO A 76 -1.55 5.62 4.78
N VAL A 77 -0.74 4.93 3.99
CA VAL A 77 -0.52 5.23 2.57
C VAL A 77 -1.33 4.26 1.74
N ASN A 78 -2.10 4.77 0.79
CA ASN A 78 -2.76 3.98 -0.23
C ASN A 78 -1.94 4.04 -1.53
N ILE A 79 -1.50 2.87 -1.99
CA ILE A 79 -0.69 2.68 -3.19
C ILE A 79 -1.51 1.86 -4.19
N ARG A 80 -1.73 2.40 -5.39
CA ARG A 80 -2.34 1.69 -6.51
C ARG A 80 -1.25 1.15 -7.43
N LEU A 81 -1.19 -0.16 -7.55
CA LEU A 81 -0.29 -0.85 -8.46
C LEU A 81 -0.93 -1.03 -9.83
N HIS A 82 -0.11 -0.89 -10.87
CA HIS A 82 -0.55 -1.10 -12.25
C HIS A 82 -1.02 -2.54 -12.50
N CYS A 83 -0.26 -3.51 -11.98
CA CYS A 83 -0.54 -4.94 -12.15
C CYS A 83 -0.98 -5.60 -10.84
N PHE A 84 -2.11 -6.32 -10.87
CA PHE A 84 -2.63 -7.01 -9.69
C PHE A 84 -1.75 -8.19 -9.24
N GLN A 85 -1.05 -8.84 -10.17
CA GLN A 85 -0.17 -9.98 -9.87
C GLN A 85 0.99 -9.55 -8.98
N VAL A 86 1.59 -8.40 -9.30
CA VAL A 86 2.66 -7.78 -8.51
C VAL A 86 2.16 -7.45 -7.11
N LYS A 87 0.93 -6.94 -6.99
CA LYS A 87 0.31 -6.68 -5.70
C LYS A 87 0.14 -7.96 -4.87
N ASP A 88 -0.35 -9.04 -5.47
CA ASP A 88 -0.57 -10.29 -4.73
C ASP A 88 0.75 -10.92 -4.29
N LEU A 89 1.79 -10.83 -5.12
CA LEU A 89 3.15 -11.22 -4.75
C LEU A 89 3.66 -10.42 -3.54
N ILE A 90 3.56 -9.09 -3.58
CA ILE A 90 3.97 -8.21 -2.47
C ILE A 90 3.22 -8.57 -1.19
N ILE A 91 1.90 -8.76 -1.25
CA ILE A 91 1.08 -9.10 -0.08
C ILE A 91 1.44 -10.49 0.46
N ARG A 92 1.67 -11.46 -0.43
CA ARG A 92 2.09 -12.82 -0.05
C ARG A 92 3.44 -12.80 0.66
N GLU A 93 4.40 -12.09 0.10
CA GLU A 93 5.75 -11.97 0.66
C GLU A 93 5.78 -11.17 1.96
N ALA A 94 4.98 -10.10 2.04
CA ALA A 94 4.81 -9.35 3.29
C ALA A 94 4.27 -10.24 4.41
N ARG A 95 3.28 -11.09 4.11
CA ARG A 95 2.75 -12.05 5.09
C ARG A 95 3.75 -13.13 5.47
N ARG A 96 4.57 -13.59 4.52
CA ARG A 96 5.61 -14.61 4.74
C ARG A 96 6.73 -14.08 5.64
N ARG A 97 7.15 -12.84 5.42
CA ARG A 97 8.25 -12.20 6.19
C ARG A 97 7.77 -11.60 7.52
N GLY A 98 6.50 -11.24 7.62
CA GLY A 98 5.94 -10.58 8.79
C GLY A 98 6.23 -9.07 8.79
N PRO A 99 6.63 -8.48 9.94
CA PRO A 99 6.93 -7.04 10.02
C PRO A 99 8.06 -6.66 9.07
N LEU A 100 7.83 -5.64 8.24
CA LEU A 100 8.83 -5.13 7.30
C LEU A 100 9.61 -3.98 7.94
N LEU A 101 10.89 -3.85 7.61
CA LEU A 101 11.77 -2.81 8.13
C LEU A 101 12.30 -1.94 6.99
N TYR A 102 12.26 -0.62 7.18
CA TYR A 102 12.90 0.33 6.29
C TYR A 102 13.48 1.49 7.09
N LYS A 103 14.80 1.73 6.97
CA LYS A 103 15.53 2.77 7.73
C LYS A 103 15.13 2.79 9.21
N ASP A 104 15.17 1.62 9.85
CA ASP A 104 14.79 1.38 11.25
C ASP A 104 13.31 1.56 11.61
N HIS A 105 12.44 1.84 10.63
CA HIS A 105 11.01 1.96 10.83
C HIS A 105 10.30 0.66 10.44
N ARG A 106 9.48 0.15 11.37
CA ARG A 106 8.61 -1.00 11.14
C ARG A 106 7.35 -0.58 10.41
N PHE A 107 7.04 -1.25 9.31
CA PHE A 107 5.80 -1.03 8.59
C PHE A 107 5.16 -2.36 8.17
N ALA A 108 3.86 -2.31 7.90
CA ALA A 108 3.09 -3.44 7.43
C ALA A 108 2.31 -3.06 6.17
N SER A 109 2.25 -3.97 5.20
CA SER A 109 1.38 -3.85 4.04
C SER A 109 0.12 -4.71 4.21
N THR A 110 -1.03 -4.11 3.96
CA THR A 110 -2.36 -4.72 4.12
C THR A 110 -3.16 -4.52 2.84
N ARG A 111 -4.16 -5.39 2.63
CA ARG A 111 -5.15 -5.18 1.56
C ARG A 111 -6.01 -3.98 1.94
N THR A 112 -6.35 -3.14 0.97
CA THR A 112 -7.29 -2.03 1.18
C THR A 112 -8.68 -2.62 1.47
N THR A 113 -9.18 -2.46 2.69
CA THR A 113 -10.52 -2.90 3.08
C THR A 113 -11.53 -1.75 2.95
N ALA A 114 -12.82 -2.06 2.78
CA ALA A 114 -13.89 -1.10 2.55
C ALA A 114 -14.14 -0.11 3.72
N ARG A 115 -13.47 -0.27 4.86
CA ARG A 115 -13.74 0.49 6.10
C ARG A 115 -13.02 1.84 6.20
N THR A 116 -12.32 2.31 5.17
CA THR A 116 -11.52 3.54 5.32
C THR A 116 -11.35 4.29 4.00
N CYS A 117 -12.47 4.80 3.50
CA CYS A 117 -12.51 6.02 2.70
C CYS A 117 -13.05 7.14 3.59
#